data_AF-A0A2Z6MC43-F1
#
_entry.id   AF-A0A2Z6MC43-F1
#
_cell.length_a   1.000
_cell.length_b   1.000
_cell.length_c   1.000
_cell.angle_alpha   90.00
_cell.angle_beta   90.00
_cell.angle_gamma   90.00
#
_symmetry.space_group_name_H-M   'P 1'
#
loop_
_entity.id
_entity.type
_entity.pdbx_description
1 polymer ?
#
loop_
_entity_poly.entity_id
_entity_poly.type
_entity_poly.pdbx_seq_one_letter_code
_entity_poly.pdbx_strand_id
1 'polypeptide(L)'
;MGEFIVDGGVTVQTAGPPPAVVGIGSSVWGSTFDPAAFVENTLLGAGDSARFDSLTTAELRNLALSYEVKGTVLTHLLSARRDKEILEANSKVTRAEQAVSDAERTIAEIKKQWVDEVDRLKRTHREALAEMRGAHGREIAGLQKKHADEKASLRAKAAILEAEVTTLEVLRNNLIVSLTQSRKDISELEEDVDELEETNIPLKQSMADKYVDGFWSSIEQVKILFPELDPDVLAQVDVMKRIKDGKLI
;
A
#
# COMPACT_ATOMS: atom_id res chain seq x y z
N MET A 1 -25.18 -5.59 5.39
CA MET A 1 -26.55 -5.98 5.05
C MET A 1 -26.70 -5.80 3.55
N GLY A 2 -26.75 -6.91 2.82
CA GLY A 2 -26.91 -6.96 1.38
C GLY A 2 -27.57 -8.30 1.09
N GLU A 3 -28.88 -8.27 0.98
CA GLU A 3 -29.80 -9.38 0.92
C GLU A 3 -29.67 -10.04 -0.46
N PHE A 4 -29.08 -11.24 -0.50
CA PHE A 4 -28.99 -12.05 -1.72
C PHE A 4 -30.30 -12.85 -1.79
N ILE A 5 -31.27 -12.31 -2.52
CA ILE A 5 -32.51 -13.01 -2.85
C ILE A 5 -32.13 -14.15 -3.83
N VAL A 6 -32.07 -15.37 -3.30
CA VAL A 6 -32.00 -16.59 -4.10
C VAL A 6 -33.43 -16.95 -4.46
N ASP A 7 -33.81 -16.70 -5.70
CA ASP A 7 -35.10 -17.08 -6.26
C ASP A 7 -35.16 -18.62 -6.34
N GLY A 8 -35.81 -19.21 -5.34
CA GLY A 8 -36.07 -20.64 -5.23
C GLY A 8 -37.18 -21.06 -6.18
N GLY A 9 -36.90 -21.07 -7.47
CA GLY A 9 -37.77 -21.66 -8.49
C GLY A 9 -37.69 -23.19 -8.44
N VAL A 10 -38.41 -23.81 -7.50
CA VAL A 10 -38.74 -25.24 -7.57
C VAL A 10 -39.75 -25.40 -8.70
N THR A 11 -39.28 -25.82 -9.88
CA THR A 11 -40.19 -26.35 -10.91
C THR A 11 -40.69 -27.70 -10.43
N VAL A 12 -41.89 -27.70 -9.83
CA VAL A 12 -42.71 -28.90 -9.70
C VAL A 12 -43.04 -29.35 -11.12
N GLN A 13 -42.21 -30.23 -11.69
CA GLN A 13 -42.67 -31.09 -12.76
C GLN A 13 -43.71 -32.00 -12.14
N THR A 14 -44.97 -31.62 -12.33
CA THR A 14 -46.10 -32.54 -12.26
C THR A 14 -45.69 -33.79 -13.03
N ALA A 15 -45.68 -34.92 -12.32
CA ALA A 15 -45.50 -36.22 -12.93
C ALA A 15 -46.42 -36.28 -14.14
N GLY A 16 -45.82 -36.35 -15.33
CA GLY A 16 -46.56 -36.71 -16.53
C GLY A 16 -47.34 -37.99 -16.25
N PRO A 17 -48.46 -38.22 -16.96
CA PRO A 17 -49.23 -39.44 -16.79
C PRO A 17 -48.26 -40.62 -16.84
N PRO A 18 -48.46 -41.66 -16.00
CA PRO A 18 -47.57 -42.82 -16.00
C PRO A 18 -47.34 -43.19 -17.46
N PRO A 19 -46.10 -43.50 -17.89
CA PRO A 19 -45.85 -43.85 -19.28
C PRO A 19 -46.94 -44.85 -19.60
N ALA A 20 -47.79 -44.48 -20.57
CA ALA A 20 -48.84 -45.36 -21.00
C ALA A 20 -48.12 -46.69 -21.12
N VAL A 21 -48.58 -47.69 -20.37
CA VAL A 21 -48.22 -49.06 -20.68
C VAL A 21 -48.86 -49.18 -22.05
N VAL A 22 -48.09 -48.77 -23.07
CA VAL A 22 -48.33 -49.07 -24.46
C VAL A 22 -48.23 -50.56 -24.35
N GLY A 23 -49.41 -51.15 -24.19
CA GLY A 23 -49.59 -52.56 -24.21
C GLY A 23 -49.06 -52.95 -25.56
N ILE A 24 -47.77 -53.30 -25.60
CA ILE A 24 -47.25 -54.24 -26.57
C ILE A 24 -47.72 -55.64 -26.09
N GLY A 25 -49.00 -55.73 -25.74
CA GLY A 25 -49.84 -56.83 -26.12
C GLY A 25 -50.52 -56.44 -27.44
N SER A 26 -49.74 -55.99 -28.44
CA SER A 26 -50.10 -56.43 -29.78
C SER A 26 -49.97 -57.93 -29.70
N SER A 27 -51.11 -58.60 -29.47
CA SER A 27 -51.20 -60.05 -29.62
C SER A 27 -50.37 -60.38 -30.85
N VAL A 28 -49.40 -61.30 -30.72
CA VAL A 28 -48.56 -61.75 -31.84
C VAL A 28 -49.41 -62.21 -33.03
N TRP A 29 -50.71 -62.40 -32.79
CA TRP A 29 -51.73 -62.80 -33.73
C TRP A 29 -52.63 -61.66 -34.28
N GLY A 30 -52.30 -60.40 -34.02
CA GLY A 30 -53.10 -59.24 -34.43
C GLY A 30 -54.31 -59.00 -33.51
N SER A 31 -54.88 -57.78 -33.54
CA SER A 31 -56.04 -57.40 -32.69
C SER A 31 -57.33 -58.18 -32.99
N THR A 32 -57.33 -58.96 -34.07
CA THR A 32 -58.43 -59.79 -34.54
C THR A 32 -58.34 -61.26 -34.11
N PHE A 33 -57.21 -61.71 -33.57
CA PHE A 33 -57.07 -63.10 -33.10
C PHE A 33 -57.14 -63.16 -31.58
N ASP A 34 -58.26 -63.66 -31.12
CA ASP A 34 -58.51 -63.98 -29.72
C ASP A 34 -58.03 -65.41 -29.43
N PRO A 35 -56.99 -65.60 -28.60
CA PRO A 35 -56.49 -66.93 -28.26
C PRO A 35 -57.51 -67.76 -27.47
N ALA A 36 -58.35 -67.11 -26.67
CA ALA A 36 -59.43 -67.78 -25.94
C ALA A 36 -60.46 -68.28 -26.94
N ALA A 37 -60.92 -67.42 -27.87
CA ALA A 37 -61.80 -67.85 -28.96
C ALA A 37 -61.13 -68.85 -29.92
N PHE A 38 -59.81 -68.85 -30.13
CA PHE A 38 -59.16 -69.86 -30.97
C PHE A 38 -59.12 -71.23 -30.28
N VAL A 39 -58.77 -71.29 -29.00
CA VAL A 39 -58.87 -72.54 -28.23
C VAL A 39 -60.33 -72.98 -28.15
N GLU A 40 -61.22 -72.05 -27.82
CA GLU A 40 -62.64 -72.32 -27.66
C GLU A 40 -63.34 -72.65 -28.98
N ASN A 41 -62.84 -72.17 -30.12
CA ASN A 41 -63.46 -72.36 -31.44
C ASN A 41 -62.64 -73.26 -32.36
N THR A 42 -61.49 -73.79 -31.92
CA THR A 42 -60.65 -74.72 -32.73
C THR A 42 -60.34 -76.01 -31.98
N LEU A 43 -60.13 -75.93 -30.65
CA LEU A 43 -60.05 -77.09 -29.76
C LEU A 43 -61.42 -77.49 -29.19
N LEU A 44 -62.31 -76.53 -28.93
CA LEU A 44 -63.65 -76.80 -28.37
C LEU A 44 -64.82 -76.60 -29.37
N GLY A 45 -64.74 -75.68 -30.34
CA GLY A 45 -65.91 -75.24 -31.14
C GLY A 45 -65.89 -75.66 -32.61
N ALA A 46 -64.74 -75.64 -33.28
CA ALA A 46 -64.47 -76.35 -34.52
C ALA A 46 -63.68 -77.62 -34.22
N GLY A 47 -63.86 -78.22 -33.05
CA GLY A 47 -63.60 -79.63 -32.81
C GLY A 47 -64.59 -80.47 -33.60
N ASP A 48 -64.60 -80.31 -34.93
CA ASP A 48 -65.31 -81.22 -35.81
C ASP A 48 -64.54 -82.53 -35.76
N SER A 49 -64.80 -83.35 -34.74
CA SER A 49 -64.18 -84.66 -34.60
C SER A 49 -64.44 -85.53 -35.83
N ALA A 50 -65.47 -85.20 -36.63
CA ALA A 50 -65.76 -85.84 -37.91
C ALA A 50 -64.64 -85.71 -38.95
N ARG A 51 -63.77 -84.68 -38.86
CA ARG A 51 -62.58 -84.59 -39.72
C ARG A 51 -61.47 -85.57 -39.32
N PHE A 52 -61.54 -86.10 -38.10
CA PHE A 52 -60.69 -87.19 -37.62
C PHE A 52 -61.32 -88.56 -37.86
N ASP A 53 -62.64 -88.64 -38.08
CA ASP A 53 -63.36 -89.89 -38.41
C ASP A 53 -63.01 -90.44 -39.80
N SER A 54 -62.53 -89.59 -40.72
CA SER A 54 -62.02 -90.00 -42.05
C SER A 54 -60.54 -90.39 -42.06
N LEU A 55 -59.83 -90.20 -40.94
CA LEU A 55 -58.40 -90.49 -40.80
C LEU A 55 -58.20 -91.86 -40.14
N THR A 56 -57.23 -92.60 -40.64
CA THR A 56 -56.77 -93.82 -39.97
C THR A 56 -56.01 -93.48 -38.68
N THR A 57 -55.94 -94.42 -37.74
CA THR A 57 -55.18 -94.27 -36.49
C THR A 57 -53.72 -93.87 -36.71
N ALA A 58 -53.12 -94.29 -37.83
CA ALA A 58 -51.75 -93.94 -38.20
C ALA A 58 -51.62 -92.45 -38.56
N GLU A 59 -52.58 -91.91 -39.30
CA GLU A 59 -52.58 -90.50 -39.70
C GLU A 59 -52.84 -89.58 -38.50
N LEU A 60 -53.71 -89.97 -37.56
CA LEU A 60 -53.94 -89.22 -36.32
C LEU A 60 -52.70 -89.16 -35.43
N ARG A 61 -51.98 -90.29 -35.28
CA ARG A 61 -50.70 -90.34 -34.56
C ARG A 61 -49.64 -89.46 -35.22
N ASN A 62 -49.56 -89.48 -36.55
CA ASN A 62 -48.61 -88.65 -37.30
C ASN A 62 -48.94 -87.16 -37.14
N LEU A 63 -50.22 -86.78 -37.14
CA LEU A 63 -50.65 -85.41 -36.91
C LEU A 63 -50.34 -84.94 -35.48
N ALA A 64 -50.59 -85.77 -34.47
CA ALA A 64 -50.22 -85.49 -33.08
C ALA A 64 -48.71 -85.25 -32.93
N LEU A 65 -47.89 -86.17 -33.47
CA LEU A 65 -46.43 -86.02 -33.50
C LEU A 65 -45.99 -84.76 -34.26
N SER A 66 -46.63 -84.43 -35.39
CA SER A 66 -46.33 -83.22 -36.17
C SER A 66 -46.56 -81.95 -35.35
N TYR A 67 -47.65 -81.88 -34.59
CA TYR A 67 -47.92 -80.73 -33.71
C TYR A 67 -46.97 -80.68 -32.51
N GLU A 68 -46.64 -81.81 -31.89
CA GLU A 68 -45.63 -81.87 -30.83
C GLU A 68 -44.25 -81.39 -31.32
N VAL A 69 -43.82 -81.85 -32.50
CA VAL A 69 -42.57 -81.41 -33.12
C VAL A 69 -42.61 -79.92 -33.41
N LYS A 70 -43.71 -79.39 -33.99
CA LYS A 70 -43.88 -77.95 -34.24
C LYS A 70 -43.84 -77.12 -32.95
N GLY A 71 -44.52 -77.57 -31.89
CA GLY A 71 -44.52 -76.91 -30.58
C GLY A 71 -43.13 -76.89 -29.95
N THR A 72 -42.40 -78.01 -30.05
CA THR A 72 -41.03 -78.13 -29.56
C THR A 72 -40.08 -77.19 -30.31
N VAL A 73 -40.15 -77.16 -31.65
CA VAL A 73 -39.33 -76.26 -32.48
C VAL A 73 -39.63 -74.79 -32.17
N LEU A 74 -40.91 -74.41 -32.01
CA LEU A 74 -41.28 -73.04 -31.65
C LEU A 74 -40.73 -72.66 -30.26
N THR A 75 -40.83 -73.56 -29.28
CA THR A 75 -40.28 -73.35 -27.94
C THR A 75 -38.77 -73.17 -27.97
N HIS A 76 -38.05 -73.99 -28.75
CA HIS A 76 -36.62 -73.83 -28.98
C HIS A 76 -36.26 -72.48 -29.61
N LEU A 77 -36.97 -72.05 -30.68
CA LEU A 77 -36.73 -70.76 -31.33
C LEU A 77 -36.99 -69.57 -30.39
N LEU A 78 -38.02 -69.67 -29.54
CA LEU A 78 -38.29 -68.67 -28.51
C LEU A 78 -37.18 -68.64 -27.44
N SER A 79 -36.68 -69.80 -27.02
CA SER A 79 -35.54 -69.87 -26.09
C SER A 79 -34.29 -69.25 -26.70
N ALA A 80 -33.92 -69.64 -27.93
CA ALA A 80 -32.75 -69.11 -28.62
C ALA A 80 -32.82 -67.59 -28.83
N ARG A 81 -34.03 -67.04 -29.09
CA ARG A 81 -34.23 -65.59 -29.15
C ARG A 81 -34.00 -64.94 -27.79
N ARG A 82 -34.57 -65.48 -26.71
CA ARG A 82 -34.37 -64.96 -25.34
C ARG A 82 -32.90 -64.99 -24.95
N ASP A 83 -32.21 -66.09 -25.22
CA ASP A 83 -30.78 -66.23 -24.92
C ASP A 83 -29.94 -65.17 -25.66
N LYS A 84 -30.28 -64.87 -26.91
CA LYS A 84 -29.65 -63.79 -27.68
C LYS A 84 -29.93 -62.42 -27.09
N GLU A 85 -31.18 -62.13 -26.72
CA GLU A 85 -31.57 -60.86 -26.09
C GLU A 85 -30.84 -60.66 -24.74
N ILE A 86 -30.74 -61.72 -23.93
CA ILE A 86 -29.99 -61.72 -22.67
C ILE A 86 -28.51 -61.46 -22.93
N LEU A 87 -27.89 -62.13 -23.92
CA LEU A 87 -26.50 -61.92 -24.27
C LEU A 87 -26.24 -60.46 -24.71
N GLU A 88 -27.09 -59.90 -25.57
CA GLU A 88 -26.98 -58.51 -26.02
C GLU A 88 -27.15 -57.54 -24.85
N ALA A 89 -28.13 -57.77 -23.97
CA ALA A 89 -28.35 -56.99 -22.76
C ALA A 89 -27.14 -57.04 -21.83
N ASN A 90 -26.60 -58.22 -21.56
CA ASN A 90 -25.40 -58.40 -20.73
C ASN A 90 -24.19 -57.67 -21.34
N SER A 91 -24.00 -57.73 -22.66
CA SER A 91 -22.91 -56.99 -23.31
C SER A 91 -23.06 -55.47 -23.14
N LYS A 92 -24.29 -54.94 -23.14
CA LYS A 92 -24.57 -53.51 -22.90
C LYS A 92 -24.32 -53.16 -21.44
N VAL A 93 -24.73 -54.02 -20.51
CA VAL A 93 -24.46 -53.87 -19.07
C VAL A 93 -22.96 -53.82 -18.80
N THR A 94 -22.17 -54.77 -19.31
CA THR A 94 -20.71 -54.78 -19.10
C THR A 94 -20.02 -53.53 -19.66
N ARG A 95 -20.45 -53.03 -20.84
CA ARG A 95 -19.93 -51.76 -21.37
C ARG A 95 -20.31 -50.57 -20.49
N ALA A 96 -21.53 -50.54 -19.96
CA ALA A 96 -21.98 -49.49 -19.05
C ALA A 96 -21.22 -49.54 -17.72
N GLU A 97 -20.99 -50.72 -17.14
CA GLU A 97 -20.20 -50.92 -15.92
C GLU A 97 -18.77 -50.42 -16.07
N GLN A 98 -18.13 -50.73 -17.22
CA GLN A 98 -16.79 -50.21 -17.52
C GLN A 98 -16.79 -48.69 -17.64
N ALA A 99 -17.76 -48.11 -18.37
CA ALA A 99 -17.88 -46.66 -18.52
C ALA A 99 -18.13 -45.95 -17.19
N VAL A 100 -18.94 -46.53 -16.30
CA VAL A 100 -19.17 -46.02 -14.94
C VAL A 100 -17.88 -46.08 -14.12
N SER A 101 -17.15 -47.20 -14.17
CA SER A 101 -15.87 -47.36 -13.45
C SER A 101 -14.82 -46.34 -13.91
N ASP A 102 -14.73 -46.10 -15.22
CA ASP A 102 -13.83 -45.09 -15.78
C ASP A 102 -14.25 -43.66 -15.38
N ALA A 103 -15.56 -43.37 -15.39
CA ALA A 103 -16.11 -42.11 -14.93
C ALA A 103 -15.81 -41.87 -13.44
N GLU A 104 -16.01 -42.87 -12.58
CA GLU A 104 -15.69 -42.79 -11.15
C GLU A 104 -14.22 -42.50 -10.92
N ARG A 105 -13.32 -43.16 -11.67
CA ARG A 105 -11.87 -42.92 -11.58
C ARG A 105 -11.50 -41.49 -11.97
N THR A 106 -12.08 -40.97 -13.05
CA THR A 106 -11.82 -39.59 -13.49
C THR A 106 -12.36 -38.56 -12.51
N ILE A 107 -13.56 -38.79 -11.94
CA ILE A 107 -14.13 -37.93 -10.89
C ILE A 107 -13.23 -37.91 -9.65
N ALA A 108 -12.72 -39.07 -9.22
CA ALA A 108 -11.82 -39.15 -8.07
C ALA A 108 -10.51 -38.37 -8.30
N GLU A 109 -9.93 -38.48 -9.50
CA GLU A 109 -8.71 -37.74 -9.86
C GLU A 109 -8.96 -36.23 -9.91
N ILE A 110 -10.05 -35.78 -10.55
CA ILE A 110 -10.42 -34.35 -10.61
C ILE A 110 -10.65 -33.81 -9.20
N LYS A 111 -11.35 -34.56 -8.34
CA LYS A 111 -11.60 -34.15 -6.96
C LYS A 111 -10.30 -33.98 -6.18
N LYS A 112 -9.34 -34.89 -6.35
CA LYS A 112 -8.01 -34.80 -5.73
C LYS A 112 -7.27 -33.55 -6.23
N GLN A 113 -7.19 -33.36 -7.55
CA GLN A 113 -6.53 -32.19 -8.15
C GLN A 113 -7.14 -30.87 -7.68
N TRP A 114 -8.47 -30.81 -7.56
CA TRP A 114 -9.16 -29.62 -7.09
C TRP A 114 -8.84 -29.30 -5.62
N VAL A 115 -8.78 -30.32 -4.76
CA VAL A 115 -8.36 -30.16 -3.35
C VAL A 115 -6.91 -29.66 -3.28
N ASP A 116 -6.00 -30.28 -4.02
CA ASP A 116 -4.58 -29.90 -4.04
C ASP A 116 -4.40 -28.45 -4.53
N GLU A 117 -5.14 -28.05 -5.57
CA GLU A 117 -5.10 -26.71 -6.15
C GLU A 117 -5.68 -25.66 -5.19
N VAL A 118 -6.79 -25.96 -4.51
CA VAL A 118 -7.35 -25.08 -3.48
C VAL A 118 -6.36 -24.88 -2.33
N ASP A 119 -5.69 -25.94 -1.88
CA ASP A 119 -4.71 -25.84 -0.80
C ASP A 119 -3.44 -25.12 -1.24
N ARG A 120 -3.01 -25.30 -2.49
CA ARG A 120 -1.92 -24.53 -3.09
C ARG A 120 -2.25 -23.04 -3.13
N LEU A 121 -3.41 -22.67 -3.66
CA LEU A 121 -3.86 -21.27 -3.74
C LEU A 121 -3.98 -20.62 -2.36
N LYS A 122 -4.52 -21.35 -1.38
CA LYS A 122 -4.59 -20.86 0.01
C LYS A 122 -3.20 -20.61 0.60
N ARG A 123 -2.22 -21.47 0.32
CA ARG A 123 -0.82 -21.29 0.78
C ARG A 123 -0.18 -20.08 0.11
N THR A 124 -0.23 -19.99 -1.22
CA THR A 124 0.37 -18.88 -1.97
C THR A 124 -0.26 -17.54 -1.58
N HIS A 125 -1.57 -17.49 -1.36
CA HIS A 125 -2.25 -16.27 -0.91
C HIS A 125 -1.79 -15.85 0.50
N ARG A 126 -1.64 -16.80 1.43
CA ARG A 126 -1.14 -16.53 2.79
C ARG A 126 0.31 -16.03 2.77
N GLU A 127 1.16 -16.63 1.96
CA GLU A 127 2.55 -16.22 1.78
C GLU A 127 2.65 -14.80 1.19
N ALA A 128 1.90 -14.51 0.13
CA ALA A 128 1.86 -13.18 -0.47
C ALA A 128 1.36 -12.11 0.51
N LEU A 129 0.34 -12.42 1.33
CA LEU A 129 -0.12 -11.51 2.38
C LEU A 129 0.94 -11.28 3.47
N ALA A 130 1.67 -12.32 3.87
CA ALA A 130 2.74 -12.21 4.86
C ALA A 130 3.92 -11.38 4.32
N GLU A 131 4.30 -11.59 3.06
CA GLU A 131 5.35 -10.85 2.39
C GLU A 131 4.99 -9.35 2.27
N MET A 132 3.78 -9.05 1.79
CA MET A 132 3.29 -7.68 1.66
C MET A 132 3.24 -6.96 3.01
N ARG A 133 2.71 -7.61 4.06
CA ARG A 133 2.72 -7.05 5.42
C ARG A 133 4.14 -6.83 5.95
N GLY A 134 5.04 -7.77 5.70
CA GLY A 134 6.44 -7.66 6.09
C GLY A 134 7.16 -6.52 5.38
N ALA A 135 6.96 -6.37 4.07
CA ALA A 135 7.52 -5.28 3.27
C ALA A 135 7.01 -3.92 3.75
N HIS A 136 5.69 -3.78 3.90
CA HIS A 136 5.07 -2.56 4.38
C HIS A 136 5.53 -2.21 5.81
N GLY A 137 5.65 -3.21 6.70
CA GLY A 137 6.18 -3.01 8.05
C GLY A 137 7.63 -2.51 8.06
N ARG A 138 8.49 -3.06 7.18
CA ARG A 138 9.88 -2.58 7.02
C ARG A 138 9.93 -1.14 6.50
N GLU A 139 9.08 -0.79 5.54
CA GLU A 139 9.01 0.56 4.98
C GLU A 139 8.57 1.59 6.03
N ILE A 140 7.50 1.28 6.79
CA ILE A 140 7.04 2.12 7.90
C ILE A 140 8.15 2.31 8.94
N ALA A 141 8.81 1.23 9.36
CA ALA A 141 9.91 1.32 10.34
C ALA A 141 11.06 2.18 9.81
N GLY A 142 11.39 2.06 8.52
CA GLY A 142 12.40 2.88 7.86
C GLY A 142 12.04 4.37 7.84
N LEU A 143 10.79 4.70 7.48
CA LEU A 143 10.30 6.09 7.48
C LEU A 143 10.26 6.68 8.89
N GLN A 144 9.79 5.92 9.87
CA GLN A 144 9.78 6.34 11.28
C GLN A 144 11.18 6.65 11.80
N LYS A 145 12.16 5.79 11.46
CA LYS A 145 13.56 6.01 11.82
C LYS A 145 14.12 7.28 11.18
N LYS A 146 13.96 7.45 9.86
CA LYS A 146 14.42 8.66 9.15
C LYS A 146 13.80 9.93 9.74
N HIS A 147 12.49 9.92 9.99
CA HIS A 147 11.82 11.05 10.60
C HIS A 147 12.32 11.34 12.02
N ALA A 148 12.61 10.30 12.82
CA ALA A 148 13.21 10.48 14.15
C ALA A 148 14.61 11.10 14.07
N ASP A 149 15.45 10.62 13.15
CA ASP A 149 16.81 11.12 12.93
C ASP A 149 16.81 12.58 12.44
N GLU A 150 15.94 12.92 11.47
CA GLU A 150 15.75 14.30 10.98
C GLU A 150 15.26 15.22 12.09
N LYS A 151 14.29 14.77 12.88
CA LYS A 151 13.77 15.54 14.02
C LYS A 151 14.84 15.78 15.08
N ALA A 152 15.73 14.82 15.33
CA ALA A 152 16.86 14.99 16.25
C ALA A 152 17.87 16.01 15.71
N SER A 153 18.22 15.91 14.42
CA SER A 153 19.12 16.86 13.75
C SER A 153 18.60 18.29 13.77
N LEU A 154 17.31 18.50 13.47
CA LEU A 154 16.68 19.82 13.51
C LEU A 154 16.66 20.41 14.92
N ARG A 155 16.42 19.59 15.96
CA ARG A 155 16.50 20.07 17.35
C ARG A 155 17.91 20.48 17.75
N ALA A 156 18.93 19.73 17.33
CA ALA A 156 20.32 20.09 17.61
C ALA A 156 20.67 21.44 16.95
N LYS A 157 20.26 21.65 15.69
CA LYS A 157 20.45 22.94 15.00
C LYS A 157 19.69 24.08 15.69
N ALA A 158 18.46 23.85 16.14
CA ALA A 158 17.67 24.84 16.85
C ALA A 158 18.36 25.25 18.17
N ALA A 159 18.89 24.29 18.93
CA ALA A 159 19.62 24.57 20.17
C ALA A 159 20.90 25.39 19.94
N ILE A 160 21.63 25.13 18.85
CA ILE A 160 22.82 25.91 18.48
C ILE A 160 22.42 27.35 18.14
N LEU A 161 21.40 27.54 17.30
CA LEU A 161 20.92 28.88 16.93
C LEU A 161 20.42 29.66 18.14
N GLU A 162 19.74 29.02 19.08
CA GLU A 162 19.31 29.66 20.33
C GLU A 162 20.50 30.10 21.20
N ALA A 163 21.56 29.28 21.28
CA ALA A 163 22.80 29.66 21.96
C ALA A 163 23.54 30.82 21.26
N GLU A 164 23.53 30.87 19.93
CA GLU A 164 24.11 31.98 19.16
C GLU A 164 23.35 33.28 19.38
N VAL A 165 22.01 33.23 19.35
CA VAL A 165 21.14 34.40 19.61
C VAL A 165 21.42 34.98 21.00
N THR A 166 21.44 34.13 22.03
CA THR A 166 21.73 34.59 23.40
C THR A 166 23.13 35.19 23.53
N THR A 167 24.13 34.61 22.86
CA THR A 167 25.50 35.16 22.84
C THR A 167 25.56 36.53 22.16
N LEU A 168 24.88 36.69 21.01
CA LEU A 168 24.82 37.96 20.30
C LEU A 168 24.08 39.04 21.10
N GLU A 169 23.02 38.68 21.82
CA GLU A 169 22.31 39.60 22.71
C GLU A 169 23.20 40.11 23.84
N VAL A 170 23.97 39.22 24.48
CA VAL A 170 24.94 39.59 25.53
C VAL A 170 26.03 40.51 24.96
N LEU A 171 26.61 40.16 23.81
CA LEU A 171 27.63 40.98 23.14
C LEU A 171 27.09 42.37 22.78
N ARG A 172 25.88 42.45 22.21
CA ARG A 172 25.22 43.72 21.88
C ARG A 172 25.03 44.57 23.14
N ASN A 173 24.52 43.99 24.22
CA ASN A 173 24.27 44.73 25.46
C ASN A 173 25.58 45.24 26.07
N ASN A 174 26.65 44.42 26.10
CA ASN A 174 27.97 44.84 26.56
C ASN A 174 28.53 45.98 25.72
N LEU A 175 28.40 45.92 24.38
CA LEU A 175 28.85 46.98 23.49
C LEU A 175 28.11 48.30 23.75
N ILE A 176 26.80 48.27 23.96
CA ILE A 176 26.00 49.45 24.30
C ILE A 176 26.51 50.11 25.59
N VAL A 177 26.78 49.31 26.62
CA VAL A 177 27.34 49.81 27.89
C VAL A 177 28.71 50.45 27.67
N SER A 178 29.63 49.76 27.00
CA SER A 178 30.98 50.28 26.74
C SER A 178 30.97 51.57 25.92
N LEU A 179 30.12 51.67 24.89
CA LEU A 179 29.99 52.88 24.09
C LEU A 179 29.41 54.04 24.90
N THR A 180 28.44 53.76 25.78
CA THR A 180 27.86 54.79 26.65
C THR A 180 28.89 55.31 27.65
N GLN A 181 29.69 54.42 28.25
CA GLN A 181 30.75 54.80 29.17
C GLN A 181 31.85 55.60 28.45
N SER A 182 32.33 55.12 27.31
CA SER A 182 33.35 55.84 26.54
C SER A 182 32.89 57.23 26.11
N ARG A 183 31.61 57.40 25.76
CA ARG A 183 31.05 58.73 25.47
C ARG A 183 31.08 59.65 26.69
N LYS A 184 30.81 59.11 27.87
CA LYS A 184 30.88 59.87 29.12
C LYS A 184 32.32 60.29 29.41
N ASP A 185 33.26 59.36 29.30
CA ASP A 185 34.69 59.62 29.52
C ASP A 185 35.23 60.69 28.55
N ILE A 186 34.80 60.66 27.28
CA ILE A 186 35.14 61.70 26.29
C ILE A 186 34.60 63.06 26.72
N SER A 187 33.34 63.12 27.17
CA SER A 187 32.74 64.38 27.63
C SER A 187 33.44 64.95 28.86
N GLU A 188 33.86 64.10 29.80
CA GLU A 188 34.63 64.51 30.98
C GLU A 188 36.02 65.04 30.56
N LEU A 189 36.70 64.37 29.62
CA LEU A 189 37.98 64.84 29.08
C LEU A 189 37.87 66.14 28.27
N GLU A 190 36.77 66.34 27.53
CA GLU A 190 36.51 67.59 26.81
C GLU A 190 36.37 68.76 27.78
N GLU A 191 35.65 68.57 28.89
CA GLU A 191 35.53 69.56 29.97
C GLU A 191 36.91 69.87 30.60
N ASP A 192 37.70 68.84 30.93
CA ASP A 192 39.06 69.02 31.46
C ASP A 192 39.97 69.79 30.47
N VAL A 193 39.86 69.53 29.16
CA VAL A 193 40.61 70.24 28.13
C VAL A 193 40.21 71.70 28.07
N ASP A 194 38.91 72.00 28.08
CA ASP A 194 38.39 73.37 28.07
C ASP A 194 38.86 74.16 29.31
N GLU A 195 38.82 73.56 30.51
CA GLU A 195 39.34 74.17 31.74
C GLU A 195 40.85 74.45 31.66
N LEU A 196 41.62 73.50 31.14
CA LEU A 196 43.07 73.65 30.95
C LEU A 196 43.37 74.74 29.91
N GLU A 197 42.61 74.84 28.82
CA GLU A 197 42.77 75.92 27.86
C GLU A 197 42.45 77.28 28.48
N GLU A 198 41.35 77.38 29.22
CA GLU A 198 40.95 78.61 29.92
C GLU A 198 42.01 79.07 30.91
N THR A 199 42.61 78.16 31.69
CA THR A 199 43.67 78.49 32.66
C THR A 199 45.03 78.77 32.02
N ASN A 200 45.32 78.18 30.85
CA ASN A 200 46.58 78.38 30.13
C ASN A 200 46.68 79.78 29.50
N ILE A 201 45.55 80.36 29.06
CA ILE A 201 45.49 81.72 28.51
C ILE A 201 46.03 82.79 29.48
N PRO A 202 45.49 82.96 30.71
CA PRO A 202 45.96 83.97 31.65
C PRO A 202 47.37 83.65 32.16
N LEU A 203 47.75 82.36 32.24
CA LEU A 203 49.13 81.99 32.60
C LEU A 203 50.13 82.47 31.53
N LYS A 204 49.84 82.24 30.24
CA LYS A 204 50.65 82.75 29.14
C LYS A 204 50.75 84.26 29.15
N GLN A 205 49.64 84.96 29.40
CA GLN A 205 49.62 86.42 29.54
C GLN A 205 50.47 86.87 30.73
N SER A 206 50.30 86.28 31.91
CA SER A 206 51.10 86.62 33.09
C SER A 206 52.60 86.35 32.88
N MET A 207 52.96 85.27 32.18
CA MET A 207 54.35 84.96 31.85
C MET A 207 54.93 86.00 30.88
N ALA A 208 54.14 86.41 29.87
CA ALA A 208 54.49 87.47 28.94
C ALA A 208 54.72 88.82 29.65
N ASP A 209 53.81 89.21 30.54
CA ASP A 209 53.90 90.45 31.31
C ASP A 209 55.15 90.46 32.20
N LYS A 210 55.40 89.37 32.95
CA LYS A 210 56.60 89.24 33.79
C LYS A 210 57.90 89.29 33.00
N TYR A 211 57.92 88.73 31.79
CA TYR A 211 59.08 88.82 30.90
C TYR A 211 59.35 90.26 30.50
N VAL A 212 58.32 90.99 30.04
CA VAL A 212 58.42 92.40 29.64
C VAL A 212 58.88 93.26 30.81
N ASP A 213 58.28 93.11 31.98
CA ASP A 213 58.65 93.85 33.19
C ASP A 213 60.10 93.58 33.61
N GLY A 214 60.51 92.30 33.62
CA GLY A 214 61.88 91.90 33.95
C GLY A 214 62.91 92.41 32.95
N PHE A 215 62.56 92.41 31.65
CA PHE A 215 63.40 92.96 30.59
C PHE A 215 63.61 94.46 30.78
N TRP A 216 62.55 95.24 30.95
CA TRP A 216 62.65 96.69 31.18
C TRP A 216 63.38 97.05 32.47
N SER A 217 63.15 96.32 33.55
CA SER A 217 63.92 96.49 34.80
C SER A 217 65.41 96.26 34.59
N SER A 218 65.80 95.28 33.76
CA SER A 218 67.20 95.01 33.42
C SER A 218 67.80 96.13 32.58
N ILE A 219 67.05 96.67 31.60
CA ILE A 219 67.47 97.84 30.81
C ILE A 219 67.71 99.06 31.70
N GLU A 220 66.83 99.31 32.67
CA GLU A 220 66.97 100.43 33.60
C GLU A 220 68.20 100.29 34.51
N GLN A 221 68.49 99.07 34.99
CA GLN A 221 69.72 98.77 35.72
C GLN A 221 70.99 99.03 34.87
N VAL A 222 70.97 98.64 33.59
CA VAL A 222 72.09 98.91 32.66
C VAL A 222 72.27 100.41 32.43
N LYS A 223 71.18 101.16 32.28
CA LYS A 223 71.19 102.62 32.10
C LYS A 223 71.80 103.36 33.30
N ILE A 224 71.55 102.89 34.53
CA ILE A 224 72.17 103.44 35.75
C ILE A 224 73.70 103.32 35.69
N LEU A 225 74.21 102.19 35.18
CA LEU A 225 75.64 101.93 35.03
C LEU A 225 76.25 102.65 33.82
N PHE A 226 75.46 102.90 32.76
CA PHE A 226 75.89 103.51 31.50
C PHE A 226 74.88 104.58 31.02
N PRO A 227 74.94 105.82 31.54
CA PRO A 227 73.90 106.83 31.29
C PRO A 227 73.81 107.35 29.85
N GLU A 228 74.90 107.24 29.10
CA GLU A 228 75.04 107.72 27.71
C GLU A 228 74.46 106.72 26.68
N LEU A 229 74.05 105.51 27.11
CA LEU A 229 73.50 104.49 26.22
C LEU A 229 72.04 104.82 25.85
N ASP A 230 71.77 104.87 24.55
CA ASP A 230 70.44 105.12 24.00
C ASP A 230 69.47 103.96 24.32
N PRO A 231 68.36 104.22 25.05
CA PRO A 231 67.34 103.22 25.36
C PRO A 231 66.80 102.48 24.13
N ASP A 232 66.71 103.15 22.99
CA ASP A 232 66.16 102.58 21.75
C ASP A 232 67.14 101.60 21.09
N VAL A 233 68.45 101.72 21.36
CA VAL A 233 69.48 100.77 20.90
C VAL A 233 69.52 99.54 21.82
N LEU A 234 69.30 99.73 23.13
CA LEU A 234 69.24 98.66 24.12
C LEU A 234 67.99 97.77 23.98
N ALA A 235 66.85 98.34 23.61
CA ALA A 235 65.63 97.58 23.34
C ALA A 235 65.77 96.64 22.12
N GLN A 236 66.72 96.90 21.20
CA GLN A 236 66.99 96.03 20.05
C GLN A 236 67.72 94.73 20.42
N VAL A 237 68.24 94.63 21.65
CA VAL A 237 68.92 93.43 22.16
C VAL A 237 67.91 92.38 22.67
N ASP A 238 66.61 92.73 22.71
CA ASP A 238 65.56 91.78 22.99
C ASP A 238 65.54 90.66 21.92
N VAL A 239 65.87 89.44 22.36
CA VAL A 239 65.90 88.25 21.50
C VAL A 239 64.48 87.74 21.22
N MET A 240 63.53 88.06 22.09
CA MET A 240 62.14 87.65 22.02
C MET A 240 61.32 88.75 21.36
N LYS A 241 61.32 88.78 20.02
CA LYS A 241 60.51 89.74 19.26
C LYS A 241 59.05 89.74 19.76
N ARG A 242 58.49 90.96 19.77
CA ARG A 242 57.13 91.39 20.14
C ARG A 242 56.11 90.27 20.45
N ILE A 243 55.50 90.35 21.62
CA ILE A 243 54.34 89.52 21.97
C ILE A 243 53.09 90.07 21.27
N LYS A 244 52.37 89.22 20.54
CA LYS A 244 51.06 89.55 19.96
C LYS A 244 50.09 88.41 20.26
N ASP A 245 48.93 88.74 20.80
CA ASP A 245 47.87 87.78 21.16
C ASP A 245 48.35 86.65 22.10
N GLY A 246 49.22 86.96 23.07
CA GLY A 246 49.72 86.00 24.06
C GLY A 246 50.71 84.95 23.53
N LYS A 247 51.22 85.13 22.30
CA LYS A 247 52.29 84.30 21.70
C LYS A 247 53.50 85.15 21.38
N LEU A 248 54.68 84.55 21.54
CA LEU A 248 55.95 85.10 21.08
C LEU A 248 56.08 84.92 19.56
N ILE A 249 56.43 85.98 18.82
CA ILE A 249 56.54 85.97 17.35
C ILE A 249 57.85 86.58 16.88
#